data_AF-A0A4S8HY31-F1
#
_entry.id   AF-A0A4S8HY31-F1
#
_cell.length_a   1.000
_cell.length_b   1.000
_cell.length_c   1.000
_cell.angle_alpha   90.00
_cell.angle_beta   90.00
_cell.angle_gamma   90.00
#
_symmetry.space_group_name_H-M   'P 1'
#
loop_
_entity.id
_entity.type
_entity.pdbx_description
1 polymer ?
#
loop_
_entity_poly.entity_id
_entity_poly.type
_entity_poly.pdbx_seq_one_letter_code
_entity_poly.pdbx_strand_id
1 'polypeptide(L)' 'MEVKIEWTEPVLQDLETIVSYIEGEWSEAIADKFVELLLDKIKTLSGQPYMGMAPKNVLQ' A
#
# COMPACT_ATOMS: atom_id res chain seq x y z
N MET A 1 4.63 19.14 -5.59
CA MET A 1 5.08 19.05 -4.18
C MET A 1 4.71 17.65 -3.73
N GLU A 2 5.69 16.82 -3.44
CA GLU A 2 5.44 15.45 -2.94
C GLU A 2 5.34 15.49 -1.42
N VAL A 3 4.38 14.75 -0.86
CA VAL A 3 4.29 14.55 0.60
C VAL A 3 5.13 13.36 1.02
N LYS A 4 5.73 13.44 2.20
CA LYS A 4 6.45 12.31 2.81
C LYS A 4 5.44 11.22 3.20
N ILE A 5 5.69 9.99 2.76
CA ILE A 5 4.93 8.80 3.18
C ILE A 5 5.61 8.22 4.43
N GLU A 6 4.80 7.94 5.45
CA GLU A 6 5.25 7.24 6.66
C GLU A 6 4.48 5.94 6.80
N TRP A 7 5.22 4.87 7.06
CA TRP A 7 4.67 3.54 7.31
C TRP A 7 4.55 3.35 8.81
N THR A 8 3.39 2.90 9.26
CA THR A 8 3.19 2.49 10.64
C THR A 8 3.54 1.01 10.79
N GLU A 9 3.93 0.60 12.00
CA GLU A 9 4.23 -0.80 12.30
C GLU A 9 3.09 -1.77 11.89
N PRO A 10 1.80 -1.46 12.16
CA PRO A 10 0.71 -2.33 11.69
C PRO A 10 0.64 -2.47 10.17
N VAL A 11 0.93 -1.41 9.41
CA VAL A 11 0.88 -1.48 7.94
C VAL A 11 2.05 -2.32 7.40
N LEU A 12 3.20 -2.32 8.06
CA LEU A 12 4.32 -3.21 7.71
C LEU A 12 3.93 -4.69 7.93
N GLN A 13 3.23 -4.99 9.03
CA GLN A 13 2.72 -6.34 9.31
C GLN A 13 1.65 -6.78 8.31
N ASP A 14 0.76 -5.88 7.92
CA ASP A 14 -0.23 -6.14 6.87
C ASP A 14 0.46 -6.47 5.53
N LEU A 15 1.50 -5.70 5.18
CA LEU A 15 2.28 -5.95 3.96
C LEU A 15 2.95 -7.32 3.99
N GLU A 16 3.62 -7.68 5.10
CA GLU A 16 4.26 -8.98 5.27
C GLU A 16 3.25 -10.13 5.16
N THR A 17 2.08 -9.98 5.78
CA THR A 17 1.00 -10.98 5.74
C THR A 17 0.48 -11.19 4.32
N ILE A 18 0.24 -10.11 3.59
CA ILE A 18 -0.28 -10.18 2.21
C ILE A 18 0.76 -10.80 1.28
N VAL A 19 2.02 -10.37 1.36
CA VAL A 19 3.11 -10.90 0.54
C VAL A 19 3.31 -12.39 0.79
N SER A 20 3.38 -12.80 2.06
CA SER A 20 3.53 -14.22 2.44
C SER A 20 2.38 -15.08 1.93
N TYR A 21 1.14 -14.57 2.00
CA TYR A 21 -0.02 -15.25 1.46
C TYR A 21 0.07 -15.41 -0.07
N ILE A 22 0.44 -14.34 -0.78
CA ILE A 22 0.53 -14.37 -2.24
C ILE A 22 1.62 -15.35 -2.71
N GLU A 23 2.77 -15.33 -2.03
CA GLU A 23 3.88 -16.22 -2.30
C GLU A 23 3.49 -17.70 -2.11
N GLY A 24 2.78 -18.02 -1.02
CA GLY A 24 2.34 -19.37 -0.71
C GLY A 24 1.23 -19.91 -1.63
N GLU A 25 0.30 -19.07 -2.06
CA GLU A 25 -0.85 -19.50 -2.88
C GLU A 25 -0.56 -19.47 -4.40
N TRP A 26 0.30 -18.56 -4.86
CA TRP A 26 0.60 -18.40 -6.28
C TRP A 26 2.08 -18.60 -6.58
N SER A 27 2.94 -17.64 -6.25
CA SER A 27 4.39 -17.71 -6.40
C SER A 27 5.06 -16.44 -5.91
N GLU A 28 6.35 -16.55 -5.58
CA GLU A 28 7.25 -15.41 -5.29
C GLU A 28 7.18 -14.31 -6.35
N ALA A 29 7.21 -14.67 -7.65
CA ALA A 29 7.16 -13.69 -8.74
C ALA A 29 5.86 -12.85 -8.78
N ILE A 30 4.74 -13.41 -8.30
CA ILE A 30 3.47 -12.67 -8.21
C ILE A 30 3.45 -11.77 -6.97
N ALA A 31 4.07 -12.21 -5.86
CA ALA A 31 4.28 -11.41 -4.67
C ALA A 31 5.16 -10.18 -4.95
N ASP A 32 6.28 -10.36 -5.65
CA ASP A 32 7.16 -9.26 -6.07
C ASP A 32 6.41 -8.24 -6.93
N LYS A 33 5.66 -8.73 -7.93
CA LYS A 33 4.84 -7.88 -8.79
C LYS A 33 3.77 -7.10 -8.00
N PHE A 34 3.19 -7.71 -6.97
CA PHE A 34 2.27 -7.01 -6.09
C PHE A 34 2.95 -5.85 -5.35
N VAL A 35 4.15 -6.08 -4.80
CA VAL A 35 4.93 -5.04 -4.10
C VAL A 35 5.28 -3.90 -5.06
N GLU A 36 5.72 -4.20 -6.28
CA GLU A 36 6.00 -3.19 -7.30
C GLU A 36 4.78 -2.29 -7.58
N LEU A 37 3.61 -2.91 -7.82
CA LEU A 37 2.37 -2.17 -8.11
C LEU A 37 1.90 -1.33 -6.91
N LEU A 38 2.10 -1.82 -5.69
CA LEU A 38 1.77 -1.09 -4.47
C LEU A 38 2.66 0.15 -4.32
N LEU A 39 3.97 0.00 -4.53
CA LEU A 39 4.93 1.12 -4.43
C LEU A 39 4.65 2.20 -5.48
N ASP A 40 4.30 1.81 -6.71
CA ASP A 40 3.89 2.75 -7.76
C ASP A 40 2.62 3.53 -7.38
N LYS A 41 1.66 2.85 -6.75
CA LYS A 41 0.46 3.51 -6.25
C LYS A 41 0.77 4.51 -5.13
N ILE A 42 1.67 4.16 -4.21
CA ILE A 42 2.10 5.01 -3.11
C ILE A 42 2.87 6.23 -3.62
N LYS A 43 3.70 6.07 -4.64
CA LYS A 43 4.35 7.20 -5.34
C LYS A 43 3.32 8.14 -5.98
N THR A 44 2.24 7.61 -6.53
CA THR A 44 1.15 8.45 -7.04
C THR A 44 0.46 9.21 -5.91
N LEU A 45 0.23 8.56 -4.77
CA LEU A 45 -0.36 9.17 -3.57
C LEU A 45 0.52 10.27 -2.97
N SER A 46 1.84 10.13 -2.99
CA SER A 46 2.74 11.19 -2.52
C SER A 46 2.61 12.47 -3.35
N GLY A 47 2.35 12.35 -4.65
CA GLY A 47 2.09 13.48 -5.54
C GLY A 47 0.66 14.02 -5.48
N GLN A 48 -0.31 13.19 -5.06
CA GLN A 48 -1.74 13.51 -5.02
C GLN A 48 -2.41 13.01 -3.72
N PRO A 49 -2.08 13.58 -2.55
CA PRO A 49 -2.47 13.02 -1.25
C PRO A 49 -3.99 12.96 -1.00
N TYR A 50 -4.79 13.75 -1.74
CA TYR A 50 -6.25 13.78 -1.62
C TYR A 50 -6.98 12.97 -2.70
N MET A 51 -6.25 12.15 -3.47
CA MET A 51 -6.88 11.27 -4.47
C MET A 51 -7.67 10.12 -3.84
N GLY A 52 -7.40 9.80 -2.57
CA GLY A 52 -8.16 8.82 -1.81
C GLY A 52 -9.54 9.37 -1.45
N MET A 53 -10.57 8.51 -1.50
CA MET A 53 -11.86 8.86 -0.90
C MET A 53 -11.68 9.03 0.61
N ALA A 54 -12.04 10.19 1.14
CA ALA A 54 -12.16 10.37 2.57
C ALA A 54 -13.20 9.36 3.11
N PRO A 55 -12.91 8.67 4.22
CA PRO A 55 -13.89 7.79 4.84
C PRO A 55 -15.14 8.61 5.20
N LYS A 56 -16.34 8.09 4.92
CA LYS A 56 -17.62 8.76 5.18
C LYS A 56 -17.82 9.21 6.64
N ASN A 57 -16.98 8.72 7.57
CA ASN A 57 -17.15 8.89 9.01
C ASN A 57 -16.23 9.97 9.63
N VAL A 58 -15.56 10.81 8.84
CA VAL A 58 -14.61 11.84 9.35
C VAL A 58 -15.23 13.26 9.37
N LEU A 59 -16.49 13.42 8.97
CA LEU A 59 -17.18 14.72 8.90
C LEU A 59 -18.44 14.82 9.80
N GLN A 60 -18.51 14.04 10.88
CA GLN A 60 -19.55 14.18 11.91
C GLN A 60 -18.97 14.72 13.22
#